data_AF-A0A1J5JBH1-F1
#
_entry.id   AF-A0A1J5JBH1-F1
#
_cell.length_a   1.000
_cell.length_b   1.000
_cell.length_c   1.000
_cell.angle_alpha   90.00
_cell.angle_beta   90.00
_cell.angle_gamma   90.00
#
_symmetry.space_group_name_H-M   'P 1'
#
loop_
_entity.id
_entity.type
_entity.pdbx_description
1 polymer ?
#
loop_
_entity_poly.entity_id
_entity_poly.type
_entity_poly.pdbx_seq_one_letter_code
_entity_poly.pdbx_strand_id
1 'polypeptide(L)'
;MYSLPMLISLSVVGMAEARAMRQPMRHAFYALSWCGSWLPWLACIVFNRAVIFALPRPAHAGLPATLVRFAAHGVLCLLGYLLYIWSLTHPAAMGLPPLHYWWAKVLMFFNLCMLGIHLLPLPGMLLGEWLLPRFSGTRFAVFAHSGSIAERKLVLVWVLLGASSLPDAILGTYVIFPVYGDLATWAAGMAR
;
A
#
# COMPACT_ATOMS: atom_id res chain seq x y z
N MET A 1 -2.07 -16.62 3.26
CA MET A 1 -2.48 -15.71 4.34
C MET A 1 -2.36 -14.25 3.91
N TYR A 2 -1.17 -13.71 3.62
CA TYR A 2 -0.98 -12.28 3.23
C TYR A 2 -1.56 -11.85 1.87
N SER A 3 -1.83 -12.80 0.97
CA SER A 3 -2.27 -12.52 -0.40
C SER A 3 -3.66 -11.90 -0.48
N LEU A 4 -4.63 -12.34 0.34
CA LEU A 4 -6.01 -11.87 0.26
C LEU A 4 -6.15 -10.37 0.58
N PRO A 5 -5.60 -9.85 1.70
CA PRO A 5 -5.64 -8.42 1.98
C PRO A 5 -4.94 -7.56 0.91
N MET A 6 -3.85 -8.07 0.33
CA MET A 6 -3.16 -7.40 -0.78
C MET A 6 -4.03 -7.35 -2.04
N LEU A 7 -4.66 -8.47 -2.41
CA LEU A 7 -5.58 -8.55 -3.55
C LEU A 7 -6.76 -7.59 -3.40
N ILE A 8 -7.41 -7.59 -2.23
CA ILE A 8 -8.52 -6.68 -1.90
C ILE A 8 -8.03 -5.24 -1.99
N SER A 9 -6.91 -4.92 -1.33
CA SER A 9 -6.39 -3.57 -1.26
C SER A 9 -6.05 -3.01 -2.64
N LEU A 10 -5.23 -3.70 -3.43
CA LEU A 10 -4.82 -3.20 -4.73
C LEU A 10 -5.97 -3.14 -5.74
N SER A 11 -6.94 -4.06 -5.66
CA SER A 11 -8.13 -4.02 -6.53
C SER A 11 -9.04 -2.84 -6.18
N VAL A 12 -9.37 -2.65 -4.91
CA VAL A 12 -10.23 -1.55 -4.44
C VAL A 12 -9.58 -0.20 -4.69
N VAL A 13 -8.28 -0.08 -4.43
CA VAL A 13 -7.52 1.15 -4.69
C VAL A 13 -7.50 1.48 -6.20
N GLY A 14 -7.27 0.49 -7.07
CA GLY A 14 -7.34 0.69 -8.51
C GLY A 14 -8.73 1.10 -9.01
N MET A 15 -9.79 0.50 -8.44
CA MET A 15 -11.18 0.91 -8.73
C MET A 15 -11.49 2.32 -8.25
N ALA A 16 -11.03 2.69 -7.05
CA ALA A 16 -11.21 4.03 -6.50
C ALA A 16 -10.48 5.08 -7.35
N GLU A 17 -9.24 4.79 -7.77
CA GLU A 17 -8.48 5.62 -8.69
C GLU A 17 -9.21 5.82 -10.02
N ALA A 18 -9.63 4.73 -10.68
CA ALA A 18 -10.35 4.80 -11.95
C ALA A 18 -11.65 5.62 -11.85
N ARG A 19 -12.40 5.43 -10.76
CA ARG A 19 -13.63 6.18 -10.49
C ARG A 19 -13.34 7.67 -10.29
N ALA A 20 -12.35 8.01 -9.48
CA ALA A 20 -12.00 9.40 -9.19
C ALA A 20 -11.46 10.13 -10.42
N MET A 21 -10.66 9.44 -11.24
CA MET A 21 -10.08 9.98 -12.47
C MET A 21 -11.05 9.97 -13.66
N ARG A 22 -12.27 9.44 -13.49
CA ARG A 22 -13.31 9.29 -14.53
C ARG A 22 -12.78 8.61 -15.80
N GLN A 23 -11.87 7.67 -15.63
CA GLN A 23 -11.25 6.93 -16.72
C GLN A 23 -11.44 5.44 -16.48
N PRO A 24 -11.88 4.67 -17.50
CA PRO A 24 -12.18 3.26 -17.31
C PRO A 24 -10.91 2.48 -17.01
N MET A 25 -10.94 1.67 -15.95
CA MET A 25 -9.89 0.69 -15.70
C MET A 25 -9.98 -0.42 -16.75
N ARG A 26 -8.84 -0.85 -17.31
CA ARG A 26 -8.84 -1.89 -18.35
C ARG A 26 -9.49 -3.21 -17.88
N HIS A 27 -9.30 -3.57 -16.62
CA HIS A 27 -9.95 -4.71 -15.96
C HIS A 27 -9.79 -4.61 -14.43
N ALA A 28 -10.63 -5.32 -13.64
CA ALA A 28 -10.65 -5.27 -12.18
C ALA A 28 -9.27 -5.49 -11.51
N PHE A 29 -8.47 -6.39 -12.09
CA PHE A 29 -7.15 -6.76 -11.59
C PHE A 29 -5.99 -5.99 -12.25
N TYR A 30 -6.26 -4.84 -12.88
CA TYR A 30 -5.23 -4.12 -13.63
C TYR A 30 -4.04 -3.71 -12.75
N ALA A 31 -4.32 -3.19 -11.55
CA ALA A 31 -3.30 -2.84 -10.55
C ALA A 31 -2.43 -4.04 -10.13
N LEU A 32 -2.93 -5.28 -10.27
CA LEU A 32 -2.26 -6.52 -9.92
C LEU A 32 -1.56 -7.21 -11.11
N SER A 33 -1.81 -6.75 -12.35
CA SER A 33 -1.43 -7.48 -13.57
C SER A 33 0.07 -7.50 -13.89
N TRP A 34 0.90 -6.72 -13.19
CA TRP A 34 2.31 -6.54 -13.53
C TRP A 34 3.25 -7.07 -12.44
N CYS A 35 4.49 -7.36 -12.85
CA CYS A 35 5.51 -7.93 -11.96
C CYS A 35 5.89 -7.02 -10.79
N GLY A 36 5.72 -5.70 -10.92
CA GLY A 36 5.97 -4.73 -9.85
C GLY A 36 5.05 -4.88 -8.62
N SER A 37 3.87 -5.48 -8.78
CA SER A 37 3.00 -5.80 -7.63
C SER A 37 3.48 -7.04 -6.90
N TRP A 38 3.90 -8.07 -7.64
CA TRP A 38 4.15 -9.40 -7.09
C TRP A 38 5.58 -9.58 -6.60
N LEU A 39 6.59 -9.16 -7.36
CA LEU A 39 7.98 -9.46 -7.04
C LEU A 39 8.46 -8.77 -5.75
N PRO A 40 8.22 -7.46 -5.53
CA PRO A 40 8.61 -6.82 -4.26
C PRO A 40 7.86 -7.40 -3.07
N TRP A 41 6.57 -7.72 -3.24
CA TRP A 41 5.78 -8.36 -2.21
C TRP A 41 6.32 -9.74 -1.85
N LEU A 42 6.59 -10.59 -2.85
CA LEU A 42 7.20 -11.90 -2.64
C LEU A 42 8.55 -11.78 -1.96
N ALA A 43 9.38 -10.80 -2.32
CA ALA A 43 10.64 -10.54 -1.65
C ALA A 43 10.43 -10.21 -0.17
N CYS A 44 9.49 -9.33 0.17
CA CYS A 44 9.17 -9.02 1.57
C CYS A 44 8.81 -10.28 2.37
N ILE A 45 8.01 -11.18 1.76
CA ILE A 45 7.59 -12.42 2.41
C ILE A 45 8.76 -13.41 2.56
N VAL A 46 9.50 -13.69 1.48
CA VAL A 46 10.60 -14.65 1.48
C VAL A 46 11.72 -14.25 2.43
N PHE A 47 12.03 -12.95 2.48
CA PHE A 47 13.06 -12.42 3.37
C PHE A 47 12.53 -12.05 4.76
N ASN A 48 11.28 -12.38 5.09
CA ASN A 48 10.63 -12.11 6.38
C ASN A 48 10.77 -10.64 6.82
N ARG A 49 10.54 -9.71 5.88
CA ARG A 49 10.53 -8.27 6.19
C ARG A 49 9.25 -7.90 6.92
N ALA A 50 9.37 -6.96 7.84
CA ALA A 50 8.24 -6.47 8.61
C ALA A 50 7.41 -5.47 7.80
N VAL A 51 8.05 -4.57 7.07
CA VAL A 51 7.38 -3.66 6.12
C VAL A 51 7.12 -4.42 4.82
N ILE A 52 5.86 -4.73 4.57
CA ILE A 52 5.40 -5.43 3.37
C ILE A 52 4.76 -4.42 2.42
N PHE A 53 5.20 -4.40 1.16
CA PHE A 53 4.65 -3.51 0.15
C PHE A 53 4.50 -4.19 -1.21
N ALA A 54 3.63 -3.63 -2.04
CA ALA A 54 3.39 -4.06 -3.42
C ALA A 54 3.13 -2.82 -4.25
N LEU A 55 3.79 -2.65 -5.39
CA LEU A 55 3.60 -1.45 -6.21
C LEU A 55 2.40 -1.67 -7.12
N PRO A 56 1.25 -0.97 -6.93
CA PRO A 56 0.17 -1.08 -7.89
C PRO A 56 0.63 -0.59 -9.25
N ARG A 57 0.18 -1.24 -10.33
CA ARG A 57 0.29 -0.67 -11.67
C ARG A 57 -0.60 0.58 -11.69
N PRO A 58 -0.06 1.80 -11.74
CA PRO A 58 -0.89 2.99 -11.76
C PRO A 58 -1.74 2.96 -13.03
N ALA A 59 -3.04 3.24 -12.91
CA ALA A 59 -3.86 3.49 -14.08
C ALA A 59 -3.58 4.89 -14.64
N HIS A 60 -3.26 5.84 -13.75
CA HIS A 60 -3.01 7.24 -14.05
C HIS A 60 -1.77 7.75 -13.31
N ALA A 61 -1.00 8.58 -13.98
CA ALA A 61 0.11 9.30 -13.37
C ALA A 61 -0.35 10.61 -12.73
N GLY A 62 0.49 11.17 -11.87
CA GLY A 62 0.32 12.50 -11.29
C GLY A 62 -0.06 12.51 -9.81
N LEU A 63 -0.01 13.70 -9.21
CA LEU A 63 -0.37 13.94 -7.82
C LEU A 63 -1.83 13.58 -7.52
N PRO A 64 -2.85 13.93 -8.34
CA PRO A 64 -4.24 13.60 -8.03
C PRO A 64 -4.48 12.09 -7.91
N ALA A 65 -3.96 11.30 -8.85
CA ALA A 65 -4.05 9.85 -8.80
C ALA A 65 -3.30 9.26 -7.59
N THR A 66 -2.15 9.84 -7.23
CA THR A 66 -1.38 9.42 -6.05
C THR A 66 -2.10 9.75 -4.74
N LEU A 67 -2.74 10.92 -4.65
CA LEU A 67 -3.57 11.31 -3.51
C LEU A 67 -4.79 10.41 -3.36
N VAL A 68 -5.45 10.04 -4.47
CA VAL A 68 -6.58 9.10 -4.43
C VAL A 68 -6.12 7.74 -3.91
N ARG A 69 -4.99 7.22 -4.40
CA ARG A 69 -4.44 5.94 -3.92
C ARG A 69 -4.07 6.00 -2.44
N PHE A 70 -3.40 7.07 -2.02
CA PHE A 70 -3.09 7.32 -0.61
C PHE A 70 -4.36 7.35 0.25
N ALA A 71 -5.36 8.13 -0.13
CA ALA A 71 -6.64 8.21 0.59
C ALA A 71 -7.37 6.86 0.63
N ALA A 72 -7.40 6.12 -0.48
CA ALA A 72 -8.02 4.80 -0.54
C ALA A 72 -7.33 3.78 0.39
N HIS A 73 -6.00 3.77 0.44
CA HIS A 73 -5.26 2.99 1.44
C HIS A 73 -5.58 3.44 2.87
N GLY A 74 -5.75 4.75 3.10
CA GLY A 74 -6.20 5.31 4.39
C GLY A 74 -7.54 4.75 4.84
N VAL A 75 -8.53 4.77 3.94
CA VAL A 75 -9.86 4.20 4.19
C VAL A 75 -9.78 2.70 4.47
N LEU A 76 -9.02 1.94 3.67
CA LEU A 76 -8.86 0.50 3.88
C LEU A 76 -8.10 0.16 5.17
N CYS A 77 -7.14 0.98 5.58
CA CYS A 77 -6.47 0.85 6.87
C CYS A 77 -7.47 1.04 8.02
N LEU A 78 -8.29 2.09 7.96
CA LEU A 78 -9.34 2.34 8.94
C LEU A 78 -10.39 1.21 8.96
N LEU A 79 -10.80 0.70 7.81
CA LEU A 79 -11.70 -0.45 7.75
C LEU A 79 -11.06 -1.70 8.38
N GLY A 80 -9.78 -1.96 8.10
CA GLY A 80 -9.04 -3.04 8.75
C GLY A 80 -8.99 -2.87 10.28
N TYR A 81 -8.79 -1.64 10.75
CA TYR A 81 -8.81 -1.30 12.17
C TYR A 81 -10.18 -1.56 12.83
N LEU A 82 -11.27 -1.11 12.20
CA LEU A 82 -12.63 -1.36 12.70
C LEU A 82 -12.96 -2.86 12.70
N LEU A 83 -12.59 -3.59 11.66
CA LEU A 83 -12.73 -5.04 11.60
C LEU A 83 -11.88 -5.74 12.67
N TYR A 84 -10.74 -5.16 13.04
CA TYR A 84 -9.87 -5.71 14.07
C TYR A 84 -10.49 -5.53 15.46
N ILE A 85 -11.06 -4.36 15.76
CA ILE A 85 -11.86 -4.14 16.98
C ILE A 85 -13.02 -5.15 17.04
N TRP A 86 -13.79 -5.24 15.96
CA TRP A 86 -14.92 -6.18 15.89
C TRP A 86 -14.47 -7.64 16.09
N SER A 87 -13.32 -8.01 15.52
CA SER A 87 -12.76 -9.36 15.68
C SER A 87 -12.28 -9.64 17.10
N LEU A 88 -11.82 -8.62 17.83
CA LEU A 88 -11.43 -8.74 19.24
C LEU A 88 -12.63 -8.99 20.15
N THR A 89 -13.80 -8.40 19.85
CA THR A 89 -15.03 -8.63 20.62
C THR A 89 -15.73 -9.94 20.27
N HIS A 90 -15.33 -10.62 19.19
CA HIS A 90 -15.90 -11.88 18.71
C HIS A 90 -14.80 -12.95 18.59
N PRO A 91 -14.34 -13.52 19.72
CA PRO A 91 -13.29 -14.53 19.71
C PRO A 91 -13.73 -15.74 18.87
N ALA A 92 -12.77 -16.34 18.16
CA ALA A 92 -13.04 -17.56 17.39
C ALA A 92 -13.51 -18.68 18.32
N ALA A 93 -14.39 -19.54 17.80
CA ALA A 93 -14.74 -20.78 18.48
C ALA A 93 -13.48 -21.60 18.77
N MET A 94 -13.42 -22.24 19.94
CA MET A 94 -12.23 -22.97 20.39
C MET A 94 -11.75 -23.98 19.33
N GLY A 95 -10.45 -23.95 19.03
CA GLY A 95 -9.79 -24.89 18.11
C GLY A 95 -9.74 -24.45 16.64
N LEU A 96 -10.42 -23.37 16.24
CA LEU A 96 -10.29 -22.82 14.89
C LEU A 96 -9.26 -21.68 14.85
N PRO A 97 -8.43 -21.58 13.78
CA PRO A 97 -7.57 -20.43 13.60
C PRO A 97 -8.45 -19.18 13.43
N PRO A 98 -8.19 -18.07 14.14
CA PRO A 98 -9.01 -16.87 14.08
C PRO A 98 -8.71 -16.10 12.78
N LEU A 99 -9.15 -16.65 11.64
CA LEU A 99 -8.85 -16.12 10.31
C LEU A 99 -9.35 -14.68 10.13
N HIS A 100 -10.53 -14.35 10.68
CA HIS A 100 -11.09 -13.00 10.63
C HIS A 100 -10.21 -12.00 11.38
N TYR A 101 -9.74 -12.36 12.58
CA TYR A 101 -8.79 -11.56 13.36
C TYR A 101 -7.49 -11.32 12.58
N TRP A 102 -6.94 -12.40 12.00
CA TRP A 102 -5.68 -12.33 11.27
C TRP A 102 -5.81 -11.48 10.01
N TRP A 103 -6.89 -11.65 9.23
CA TRP A 103 -7.14 -10.86 8.03
C TRP A 103 -7.41 -9.39 8.34
N ALA A 104 -8.17 -9.07 9.38
CA ALA A 104 -8.40 -7.69 9.81
C ALA A 104 -7.08 -7.00 10.18
N LYS A 105 -6.25 -7.67 10.99
CA LYS A 105 -4.92 -7.18 11.37
C LYS A 105 -4.01 -6.97 10.16
N VAL A 106 -3.98 -7.93 9.23
CA VAL A 106 -3.13 -7.84 8.03
C VAL A 106 -3.65 -6.81 7.04
N LEU A 107 -4.97 -6.64 6.90
CA LEU A 107 -5.56 -5.58 6.09
C LEU A 107 -5.19 -4.20 6.63
N MET A 108 -5.34 -3.99 7.94
CA MET A 108 -4.93 -2.75 8.60
C MET A 108 -3.43 -2.47 8.36
N PHE A 109 -2.58 -3.45 8.68
CA PHE A 109 -1.13 -3.30 8.62
C PHE A 109 -0.60 -3.13 7.19
N PHE A 110 -1.06 -3.94 6.24
CA PHE A 110 -0.65 -3.83 4.84
C PHE A 110 -0.99 -2.45 4.27
N ASN A 111 -2.21 -1.95 4.51
CA ASN A 111 -2.60 -0.62 4.04
C ASN A 111 -1.82 0.49 4.75
N LEU A 112 -1.44 0.32 6.02
CA LEU A 112 -0.54 1.25 6.70
C LEU A 112 0.86 1.28 6.07
N CYS A 113 1.42 0.12 5.71
CA CYS A 113 2.67 0.05 4.97
C CYS A 113 2.56 0.76 3.62
N MET A 114 1.47 0.54 2.88
CA MET A 114 1.21 1.20 1.60
C MET A 114 1.08 2.72 1.74
N LEU A 115 0.42 3.22 2.80
CA LEU A 115 0.41 4.66 3.14
C LEU A 115 1.84 5.19 3.32
N GLY A 116 2.67 4.50 4.11
CA GLY A 116 4.07 4.87 4.33
C GLY A 116 4.87 4.95 3.03
N ILE A 117 4.69 3.98 2.13
CA ILE A 117 5.34 3.98 0.82
C ILE A 117 4.85 5.15 -0.05
N HIS A 118 3.55 5.47 -0.01
CA HIS A 118 3.00 6.62 -0.73
C HIS A 118 3.45 7.98 -0.19
N LEU A 119 3.83 8.07 1.09
CA LEU A 119 4.40 9.30 1.67
C LEU A 119 5.78 9.64 1.09
N LEU A 120 6.59 8.64 0.71
CA LEU A 120 7.95 8.88 0.17
C LEU A 120 7.97 9.79 -1.08
N PRO A 121 7.19 9.52 -2.14
CA PRO A 121 7.20 10.35 -3.34
C PRO A 121 6.40 11.65 -3.19
N LEU A 122 5.47 11.76 -2.22
CA LEU A 122 4.54 12.89 -2.14
C LEU A 122 5.23 14.27 -2.02
N PRO A 123 6.25 14.48 -1.16
CA PRO A 123 6.97 15.76 -1.11
C PRO A 123 7.58 16.13 -2.46
N GLY A 124 8.21 15.17 -3.13
CA GLY A 124 8.81 15.37 -4.46
C GLY A 124 7.76 15.65 -5.54
N MET A 125 6.61 15.00 -5.49
CA MET A 125 5.49 15.23 -6.40
C MET A 125 4.79 16.57 -6.13
N LEU A 126 4.65 16.98 -4.87
CA LEU A 126 4.11 18.28 -4.49
C LEU A 126 5.02 19.40 -4.99
N LEU A 127 6.32 19.32 -4.68
CA LEU A 127 7.30 20.28 -5.18
C LEU A 127 7.37 20.24 -6.71
N GLY A 128 7.45 19.05 -7.29
CA GLY A 128 7.62 18.85 -8.73
C GLY A 128 6.41 19.27 -9.56
N GLU A 129 5.18 18.96 -9.14
CA GLU A 129 3.97 19.33 -9.88
C GLU A 129 3.44 20.73 -9.53
N TRP A 130 3.84 21.31 -8.40
CA TRP A 130 3.42 22.66 -8.03
C TRP A 130 4.44 23.74 -8.40
N LEU A 131 5.74 23.43 -8.31
CA LEU A 131 6.83 24.38 -8.65
C LEU A 131 7.28 24.25 -10.11
N LEU A 132 7.56 23.06 -10.63
CA LEU A 132 8.21 22.94 -11.95
C LEU A 132 7.31 23.31 -13.15
N PRO A 133 5.98 23.12 -13.16
CA PRO A 133 5.15 23.60 -14.27
C PRO A 133 5.17 25.12 -14.41
N ARG A 134 5.54 25.86 -13.35
CA ARG A 134 5.74 27.32 -13.42
C ARG A 134 7.07 27.71 -14.08
N PHE A 135 8.04 26.79 -14.18
CA PHE A 135 9.40 27.11 -14.66
C PHE A 135 9.86 26.33 -15.89
N SER A 136 9.40 25.10 -16.14
CA SER A 136 9.98 24.25 -17.20
C SER A 136 9.02 23.32 -17.95
N GLY A 137 7.71 23.34 -17.68
CA GLY A 137 6.72 22.52 -18.41
C GLY A 137 6.88 20.99 -18.29
N THR A 138 7.85 20.49 -17.52
CA THR A 138 8.13 19.05 -17.36
C THR A 138 7.29 18.46 -16.23
N ARG A 139 6.45 17.45 -16.54
CA ARG A 139 5.70 16.68 -15.55
C ARG A 139 6.57 15.55 -14.98
N PHE A 140 6.71 15.50 -13.67
CA PHE A 140 7.47 14.45 -12.98
C PHE A 140 6.67 13.13 -13.01
N ALA A 141 7.09 12.21 -13.86
CA ALA A 141 6.33 11.01 -14.17
C ALA A 141 7.01 9.77 -13.58
N VAL A 142 7.15 9.70 -12.25
CA VAL A 142 7.90 8.65 -11.52
C VAL A 142 7.37 7.23 -11.79
N PHE A 143 6.14 7.10 -12.28
CA PHE A 143 5.49 5.79 -12.50
C PHE A 143 4.86 5.61 -13.89
N ALA A 144 5.22 6.43 -14.89
CA ALA A 144 4.32 6.65 -16.02
C ALA A 144 4.47 5.75 -17.26
N HIS A 145 5.54 4.99 -17.47
CA HIS A 145 5.69 4.24 -18.75
C HIS A 145 6.00 2.76 -18.57
N SER A 146 4.94 1.97 -18.76
CA SER A 146 4.96 0.51 -18.80
C SER A 146 5.49 0.01 -20.14
N GLY A 147 6.55 -0.80 -20.12
CA GLY A 147 7.17 -1.48 -21.27
C GLY A 147 8.66 -1.21 -21.46
N SER A 148 9.26 -0.26 -20.73
CA SER A 148 10.65 0.17 -20.97
C SER A 148 11.69 -0.60 -20.13
N ILE A 149 12.95 -0.64 -20.59
CA ILE A 149 14.09 -1.18 -19.82
C ILE A 149 14.22 -0.48 -18.46
N ALA A 150 13.88 0.81 -18.38
CA ALA A 150 13.89 1.58 -17.14
C ALA A 150 12.88 1.05 -16.10
N GLU A 151 11.71 0.59 -16.53
CA GLU A 151 10.71 -0.02 -15.65
C GLU A 151 11.24 -1.32 -15.03
N ARG A 152 11.90 -2.18 -15.81
CA ARG A 152 12.49 -3.43 -15.29
C ARG A 152 13.56 -3.14 -14.23
N LYS A 153 14.43 -2.15 -14.47
CA LYS A 153 15.43 -1.71 -13.50
C LYS A 153 14.77 -1.16 -12.24
N LEU A 154 13.70 -0.37 -12.38
CA LEU A 154 12.95 0.16 -11.25
C LEU A 154 12.30 -0.96 -10.42
N VAL A 155 11.68 -1.94 -11.07
CA VAL A 155 11.12 -3.13 -10.39
C VAL A 155 12.22 -3.87 -9.64
N LEU A 156 13.40 -4.06 -10.23
CA LEU A 156 14.53 -4.70 -9.55
C LEU A 156 14.96 -3.90 -8.30
N VAL A 157 15.05 -2.58 -8.38
CA VAL A 157 15.36 -1.73 -7.20
C VAL A 157 14.34 -1.98 -6.08
N TRP A 158 13.05 -2.01 -6.41
CA TRP A 158 12.01 -2.28 -5.41
C TRP A 158 12.03 -3.72 -4.87
N VAL A 159 12.40 -4.70 -5.68
CA VAL A 159 12.62 -6.07 -5.22
C VAL A 159 13.79 -6.14 -4.24
N LEU A 160 14.91 -5.47 -4.56
CA LEU A 160 16.08 -5.39 -3.67
C LEU A 160 15.73 -4.66 -2.38
N LEU A 161 14.95 -3.58 -2.45
CA LEU A 161 14.46 -2.89 -1.26
C LEU A 161 13.57 -3.81 -0.42
N GLY A 162 12.66 -4.56 -1.06
CA GLY A 162 11.78 -5.53 -0.39
C GLY A 162 12.51 -6.75 0.17
N ALA A 163 13.72 -7.05 -0.31
CA ALA A 163 14.60 -8.05 0.28
C ALA A 163 15.47 -7.49 1.42
N SER A 164 15.64 -6.17 1.48
CA SER A 164 16.49 -5.49 2.45
C SER A 164 15.75 -5.09 3.73
N SER A 165 16.47 -4.90 4.83
CA SER A 165 15.93 -4.33 6.07
C SER A 165 15.79 -2.80 6.04
N LEU A 166 16.17 -2.14 4.94
CA LEU A 166 16.18 -0.68 4.86
C LEU A 166 14.77 -0.07 5.04
N PRO A 167 13.69 -0.59 4.41
CA PRO A 167 12.35 -0.12 4.68
C PRO A 167 11.93 -0.31 6.14
N ASP A 168 12.34 -1.41 6.78
CA ASP A 168 12.06 -1.67 8.20
C ASP A 168 12.76 -0.62 9.10
N ALA A 169 14.02 -0.29 8.80
CA ALA A 169 14.82 0.65 9.59
C ALA A 169 14.36 2.11 9.43
N ILE A 170 13.87 2.49 8.26
CA ILE A 170 13.44 3.88 7.98
C ILE A 170 11.93 4.01 8.16
N LEU A 171 11.14 3.39 7.28
CA LEU A 171 9.69 3.51 7.34
C LEU A 171 9.09 2.75 8.51
N GLY A 172 9.59 1.53 8.77
CA GLY A 172 9.13 0.69 9.86
C GLY A 172 9.28 1.40 11.20
N THR A 173 10.53 1.75 11.54
CA THR A 173 10.89 2.31 12.85
C THR A 173 10.25 3.67 13.11
N TYR A 174 10.27 4.58 12.13
CA TYR A 174 9.86 5.96 12.37
C TYR A 174 8.39 6.26 12.03
N VAL A 175 7.71 5.39 11.28
CA VAL A 175 6.34 5.65 10.81
C VAL A 175 5.41 4.49 11.11
N ILE A 176 5.71 3.29 10.59
CA ILE A 176 4.73 2.19 10.53
C ILE A 176 4.56 1.53 11.90
N PHE A 177 5.63 1.15 12.59
CA PHE A 177 5.54 0.40 13.84
C PHE A 177 4.97 1.23 15.01
N PRO A 178 5.34 2.51 15.20
CA PRO A 178 4.72 3.35 16.22
C PRO A 178 3.22 3.49 16.00
N VAL A 179 2.80 3.87 14.78
CA VAL A 179 1.38 4.05 14.45
C VAL A 179 0.61 2.74 14.57
N TYR A 180 1.19 1.63 14.10
CA TYR A 180 0.58 0.31 14.25
C TYR A 180 0.41 -0.08 15.72
N GLY A 181 1.41 0.20 16.56
CA GLY A 181 1.38 -0.06 18.00
C GLY A 181 0.28 0.73 18.71
N ASP A 182 0.15 2.01 18.37
CA ASP A 182 -0.92 2.88 18.89
C ASP A 182 -2.30 2.37 18.48
N LEU A 183 -2.49 2.08 17.19
CA LEU A 183 -3.74 1.50 16.69
C LEU A 183 -4.07 0.18 17.41
N ALA A 184 -3.12 -0.74 17.52
CA ALA A 184 -3.35 -2.02 18.20
C ALA A 184 -3.74 -1.81 19.68
N THR A 185 -3.10 -0.86 20.36
CA THR A 185 -3.39 -0.52 21.76
C THR A 185 -4.79 0.08 21.91
N TRP A 186 -5.16 1.03 21.05
CA TRP A 186 -6.49 1.63 21.07
C TRP A 186 -7.58 0.61 20.75
N ALA A 187 -7.35 -0.27 19.77
CA ALA A 187 -8.31 -1.33 19.43
C ALA A 187 -8.55 -2.27 20.63
N ALA A 188 -7.48 -2.68 21.31
CA ALA A 188 -7.59 -3.51 22.51
C ALA A 188 -8.29 -2.78 23.66
N GLY A 189 -8.14 -1.45 23.77
CA GLY A 189 -8.85 -0.63 24.73
C GLY A 189 -10.35 -0.52 24.45
N MET A 190 -10.75 -0.40 23.18
CA MET A 190 -12.16 -0.29 22.77
C MET A 190 -12.92 -1.63 22.76
N ALA A 191 -12.20 -2.75 22.68
CA ALA A 191 -12.80 -4.08 22.67
C ALA A 191 -13.08 -4.64 24.08
N ARG A 192 -12.72 -3.90 25.14
CA ARG A 192 -13.04 -4.21 26.54
C ARG A 192 -14.36 -3.55 26.93
#